data_AF-A0A0C9R9Y9-F1
#
_entry.id   AF-A0A0C9R9Y9-F1
#
_cell.length_a   1.000
_cell.length_b   1.000
_cell.length_c   1.000
_cell.angle_alpha   90.00
_cell.angle_beta   90.00
_cell.angle_gamma   90.00
#
_symmetry.space_group_name_H-M   'P 1'
#
loop_
_entity.id
_entity.type
_entity.pdbx_description
1 polymer ?
#
loop_
_entity_poly.entity_id
_entity_poly.type
_entity_poly.pdbx_seq_one_letter_code
_entity_poly.pdbx_strand_id
1 'polypeptide(L)'
;MAIIYFRLNDFFGEHPEIQAKFHKPLTHSIELVMMAIVGAESADDVSALGVKNSPPCFGWRDLNWKEKTYSTILDILMKRYPNADEELPVLNKIVFNKRVIKINSTGEGPVKVITADGTEYTADHVIFTGSLGVLKADH
;
A
#
# COMPACT_ATOMS: atom_id res chain seq x y z
N MET A 1 -15.54 14.51 8.89
CA MET A 1 -15.29 15.38 10.04
C MET A 1 -16.12 15.03 11.28
N ALA A 2 -17.43 14.75 11.18
CA ALA A 2 -18.31 14.76 12.35
C ALA A 2 -18.13 13.55 13.30
N ILE A 3 -18.36 12.32 12.86
CA ILE A 3 -18.71 11.26 13.82
C ILE A 3 -17.55 10.88 14.75
N ILE A 4 -16.33 10.68 14.25
CA ILE A 4 -15.20 10.23 15.08
C ILE A 4 -14.79 11.32 16.08
N TYR A 5 -14.66 12.57 15.62
CA TYR A 5 -14.29 13.70 16.48
C TYR A 5 -15.39 14.02 17.50
N PHE A 6 -16.67 13.97 17.12
CA PHE A 6 -17.78 14.12 18.08
C PHE A 6 -17.76 12.99 19.11
N ARG A 7 -17.62 11.73 18.70
CA ARG A 7 -17.56 10.58 19.61
C ARG A 7 -16.37 10.67 20.59
N LEU A 8 -15.21 11.14 20.13
CA LEU A 8 -14.03 11.32 21.00
C LEU A 8 -14.23 12.47 21.99
N ASN A 9 -14.85 13.57 21.56
CA ASN A 9 -15.17 14.68 22.47
C ASN A 9 -16.19 14.27 23.53
N ASP A 10 -17.23 13.52 23.14
CA ASP A 10 -18.21 12.95 24.08
C ASP A 10 -17.51 12.02 25.08
N PHE A 11 -16.62 11.13 24.60
CA PHE A 11 -15.82 10.26 25.43
C PHE A 11 -14.96 11.05 26.44
N PHE A 12 -14.27 12.11 26.02
CA PHE A 12 -13.50 12.95 26.95
C PHE A 12 -14.38 13.67 27.98
N GLY A 13 -15.62 14.03 27.61
CA GLY A 13 -16.59 14.62 28.54
C GLY A 13 -17.05 13.64 29.62
N GLU A 14 -17.16 12.35 29.28
CA GLU A 14 -17.51 11.26 30.21
C GLU A 14 -16.32 10.80 31.08
N HIS A 15 -15.08 11.12 30.68
CA HIS A 15 -13.83 10.66 31.29
C HIS A 15 -12.95 11.81 31.83
N PRO A 16 -13.33 12.45 32.96
CA PRO A 16 -12.64 13.61 33.51
C PRO A 16 -11.20 13.33 33.99
N GLU A 17 -10.84 12.06 34.21
CA GLU A 17 -9.47 11.64 34.49
C GLU A 17 -8.50 11.96 33.35
N ILE A 18 -9.00 12.13 32.13
CA ILE A 18 -8.23 12.54 30.96
C ILE A 18 -8.18 14.07 30.95
N GLN A 19 -7.06 14.64 31.42
CA GLN A 19 -6.86 16.09 31.47
C GLN A 19 -7.03 16.73 30.09
N ALA A 20 -7.70 17.89 30.03
CA ALA A 20 -8.00 18.62 28.79
C ALA A 20 -6.78 18.88 27.90
N LYS A 21 -5.60 19.06 28.50
CA LYS A 21 -4.33 19.25 27.77
C LYS A 21 -3.96 18.06 26.86
N PHE A 22 -4.49 16.87 27.14
CA PHE A 22 -4.22 15.65 26.38
C PHE A 22 -5.26 15.37 25.29
N HIS A 23 -6.42 16.03 25.31
CA HIS A 23 -7.51 15.73 24.36
C HIS A 23 -7.02 15.83 22.90
N LYS A 24 -6.45 16.99 22.52
CA LYS A 24 -5.96 17.21 21.15
C LYS A 24 -4.80 16.26 20.75
N PRO A 25 -3.73 16.08 21.55
CA PRO A 25 -2.68 15.10 21.25
C PRO A 25 -3.18 13.66 21.12
N LEU A 26 -4.15 13.26 21.95
CA LEU A 26 -4.73 11.91 21.90
C LEU A 26 -5.59 11.73 20.65
N THR A 27 -6.45 12.69 20.32
CA THR A 27 -7.23 12.66 19.07
C THR A 27 -6.32 12.55 17.85
N HIS A 28 -5.25 13.34 17.80
CA HIS A 28 -4.30 13.28 16.70
C HIS A 28 -3.57 11.93 16.63
N SER A 29 -3.15 11.38 17.77
CA SER A 29 -2.56 10.04 17.83
C SER A 29 -3.51 8.96 17.31
N ILE A 30 -4.80 9.04 17.67
CA ILE A 30 -5.84 8.11 17.20
C ILE A 30 -6.02 8.22 15.68
N GLU A 31 -6.07 9.43 15.15
CA GLU A 31 -6.16 9.67 13.70
C GLU A 31 -4.96 9.05 12.97
N LEU A 32 -3.73 9.31 13.42
CA LEU A 32 -2.52 8.74 12.83
C LEU A 32 -2.54 7.20 12.83
N VAL A 33 -2.93 6.59 13.96
CA VAL A 33 -3.03 5.13 14.08
C VAL A 33 -4.09 4.59 13.13
N MET A 34 -5.26 5.22 13.06
CA MET A 34 -6.33 4.81 12.17
C MET A 34 -5.88 4.89 10.70
N MET A 35 -5.17 5.96 10.32
CA MET A 35 -4.68 6.16 8.95
C MET A 35 -3.65 5.12 8.56
N ALA A 36 -2.75 4.77 9.48
CA ALA A 36 -1.79 3.70 9.28
C ALA A 36 -2.45 2.33 9.08
N ILE A 37 -3.57 2.07 9.76
CA ILE A 37 -4.29 0.78 9.67
C ILE A 37 -5.07 0.65 8.36
N VAL A 38 -5.76 1.71 7.94
CA VAL A 38 -6.69 1.65 6.80
C VAL A 38 -6.07 2.13 5.48
N GLY A 39 -4.91 2.78 5.52
CA GLY A 39 -4.23 3.32 4.34
C GLY A 39 -4.95 4.53 3.74
N ALA A 40 -5.27 5.53 4.58
CA ALA A 40 -5.93 6.78 4.17
C ALA A 40 -5.09 8.00 4.54
N GLU A 41 -5.32 9.11 3.83
CA GLU A 41 -4.64 10.40 4.10
C GLU A 41 -5.36 11.18 5.21
N SER A 42 -6.68 11.12 5.25
CA SER A 42 -7.51 11.67 6.32
C SER A 42 -8.52 10.66 6.86
N ALA A 43 -8.87 10.79 8.15
CA ALA A 43 -9.94 9.98 8.75
C ALA A 43 -11.30 10.21 8.08
N ASP A 44 -11.45 11.29 7.34
CA ASP A 44 -12.64 11.60 6.56
C ASP A 44 -12.77 10.76 5.29
N ASP A 45 -11.66 10.21 4.78
CA ASP A 45 -11.65 9.33 3.61
C ASP A 45 -12.00 7.89 3.97
N VAL A 46 -12.09 7.58 5.27
CA VAL A 46 -12.31 6.23 5.75
C VAL A 46 -13.80 5.89 5.75
N SER A 47 -14.16 4.89 4.96
CA SER A 47 -15.53 4.35 4.96
C SER A 47 -15.91 3.79 6.34
N ALA A 48 -17.04 4.22 6.87
CA ALA A 48 -17.65 3.64 8.08
C ALA A 48 -17.99 2.15 7.92
N LEU A 49 -18.10 1.66 6.68
CA LEU A 49 -18.35 0.25 6.36
C LEU A 49 -17.07 -0.53 6.07
N GLY A 50 -15.89 0.11 6.09
CA GLY A 50 -14.62 -0.52 5.71
C GLY A 50 -14.34 -1.80 6.49
N VAL A 51 -14.45 -1.75 7.81
CA VAL A 51 -14.24 -2.92 8.70
C VAL A 51 -15.28 -4.02 8.48
N LYS A 52 -16.52 -3.65 8.13
CA LYS A 52 -17.58 -4.62 7.82
C LYS A 52 -17.32 -5.35 6.50
N ASN A 53 -16.88 -4.59 5.48
CA ASN A 53 -16.69 -5.11 4.12
C ASN A 53 -15.34 -5.82 3.94
N SER A 54 -14.34 -5.45 4.75
CA SER A 54 -13.03 -6.08 4.80
C SER A 54 -12.69 -6.40 6.26
N PRO A 55 -13.26 -7.50 6.79
CA PRO A 55 -13.01 -7.89 8.18
C PRO A 55 -11.52 -8.24 8.38
N PRO A 56 -10.97 -7.99 9.58
CA PRO A 56 -9.58 -8.31 9.86
C PRO A 56 -9.34 -9.82 9.72
N CYS A 57 -8.20 -10.19 9.14
CA CYS A 57 -7.74 -11.57 9.17
C CYS A 57 -7.52 -12.01 10.62
N PHE A 58 -7.90 -13.25 10.94
CA PHE A 58 -7.62 -13.85 12.24
C PHE A 58 -6.10 -14.00 12.46
N GLY A 59 -5.65 -13.93 13.72
CA GLY A 59 -4.26 -14.07 14.12
C GLY A 59 -3.57 -12.76 14.50
N TRP A 60 -2.25 -12.81 14.67
CA TRP A 60 -1.43 -11.65 15.06
C TRP A 60 -0.91 -10.92 13.81
N ARG A 61 -1.40 -9.69 13.60
CA ARG A 61 -1.04 -8.84 12.45
C ARG A 61 0.29 -8.12 12.63
N ASP A 62 0.73 -7.98 13.87
CA ASP A 62 1.96 -7.25 14.24
C ASP A 62 3.17 -8.19 14.41
N LEU A 63 3.13 -9.34 13.73
CA LEU A 63 4.27 -10.26 13.68
C LEU A 63 5.36 -9.68 12.77
N ASN A 64 6.58 -9.65 13.29
CA ASN A 64 7.77 -9.33 12.53
C ASN A 64 8.53 -10.60 12.13
N TRP A 65 9.42 -10.48 11.17
CA TRP A 65 10.26 -11.57 10.67
C TRP A 65 11.52 -11.81 11.54
N LYS A 66 11.48 -11.43 12.82
CA LYS A 66 12.58 -11.50 13.79
C LYS A 66 13.84 -10.82 13.28
N GLU A 67 14.88 -11.60 13.01
CA GLU A 67 16.18 -11.15 12.48
C GLU A 67 16.16 -10.92 10.97
N LYS A 68 15.03 -11.18 10.30
CA LYS A 68 14.83 -10.98 8.86
C LYS A 68 13.90 -9.80 8.61
N THR A 69 13.93 -9.30 7.38
CA THR A 69 13.11 -8.16 6.93
C THR A 69 12.00 -8.67 5.99
N TYR A 70 11.03 -7.81 5.68
CA TYR A 70 9.96 -8.16 4.73
C TYR A 70 10.47 -8.56 3.34
N SER A 71 11.68 -8.14 2.92
CA SER A 71 12.24 -8.56 1.64
C SER A 71 12.50 -10.07 1.56
N THR A 72 12.59 -10.77 2.70
CA THR A 72 12.74 -12.23 2.72
C THR A 72 11.57 -12.96 2.06
N ILE A 73 10.36 -12.37 2.03
CA ILE A 73 9.27 -12.99 1.26
C ILE A 73 9.59 -13.06 -0.23
N LEU A 74 10.26 -12.04 -0.77
CA LEU A 74 10.70 -12.02 -2.17
C LEU A 74 11.78 -13.07 -2.39
N ASP A 75 12.70 -13.24 -1.45
CA ASP A 75 13.75 -14.26 -1.53
C ASP A 75 13.17 -15.68 -1.58
N ILE A 76 12.11 -15.93 -0.84
CA ILE A 76 11.38 -17.20 -0.87
C ILE A 76 10.67 -17.36 -2.22
N LEU A 77 9.92 -16.35 -2.67
CA LEU A 77 9.18 -16.40 -3.95
C LEU A 77 10.10 -16.56 -5.17
N MET A 78 11.30 -15.96 -5.11
CA MET A 78 12.33 -16.08 -6.14
C MET A 78 13.19 -17.34 -6.00
N LYS A 79 12.91 -18.22 -5.02
CA LYS A 79 13.69 -19.42 -4.70
C LYS A 79 15.17 -19.15 -4.37
N ARG A 80 15.50 -17.94 -3.92
CA ARG A 80 16.85 -17.61 -3.45
C ARG A 80 17.12 -18.16 -2.05
N TYR A 81 16.06 -18.37 -1.26
CA TYR A 81 16.10 -19.01 0.05
C TYR A 81 15.33 -20.34 0.01
N PRO A 82 15.84 -21.42 0.65
CA PRO A 82 17.09 -21.49 1.41
C PRO A 82 18.34 -21.73 0.56
N ASN A 83 18.18 -22.10 -0.71
CA ASN A 83 19.27 -22.47 -1.61
C ASN A 83 19.37 -21.46 -2.77
N ALA A 84 20.42 -20.64 -2.78
CA ALA A 84 20.61 -19.62 -3.80
C ALA A 84 20.86 -20.20 -5.21
N ASP A 85 21.33 -21.44 -5.31
CA ASP A 85 21.58 -22.10 -6.60
C ASP A 85 20.27 -22.44 -7.35
N GLU A 86 19.12 -22.42 -6.65
CA GLU A 86 17.78 -22.64 -7.23
C GLU A 86 17.05 -21.34 -7.57
N GLU A 87 17.72 -20.19 -7.46
CA GLU A 87 17.12 -18.88 -7.72
C GLU A 87 16.55 -18.79 -9.15
N LEU A 88 15.30 -18.34 -9.24
CA LEU A 88 14.67 -18.05 -10.52
C LEU A 88 15.35 -16.84 -11.17
N PRO A 89 15.55 -16.82 -12.50
CA PRO A 89 16.23 -15.73 -13.19
C PRO A 89 15.33 -14.50 -13.37
N VAL A 90 14.63 -14.09 -12.30
CA VAL A 90 13.74 -12.92 -12.25
C VAL A 90 14.57 -11.65 -12.22
N LEU A 91 15.54 -11.55 -11.30
CA LEU A 91 16.37 -10.35 -11.14
C LEU A 91 17.09 -9.95 -12.43
N ASN A 92 17.61 -10.92 -13.17
CA ASN A 92 18.31 -10.70 -14.45
C ASN A 92 17.39 -10.16 -15.56
N LYS A 93 16.07 -10.22 -15.38
CA LYS A 93 15.06 -9.72 -16.32
C LYS A 93 14.46 -8.38 -15.87
N ILE A 94 14.81 -7.88 -14.68
CA ILE A 94 14.32 -6.59 -14.18
C ILE A 94 15.19 -5.48 -14.77
N VAL A 95 14.54 -4.52 -15.44
CA VAL A 95 15.21 -3.32 -15.94
C VAL A 95 14.91 -2.17 -14.97
N PHE A 96 15.86 -1.88 -14.09
CA PHE A 96 15.77 -0.77 -13.15
C PHE A 96 15.98 0.59 -13.84
N ASN A 97 15.60 1.67 -13.15
CA ASN A 97 15.68 3.06 -13.64
C ASN A 97 14.97 3.29 -14.99
N LYS A 98 14.02 2.41 -15.33
CA LYS A 98 13.26 2.48 -16.57
C LYS A 98 11.83 2.90 -16.28
N ARG A 99 11.55 4.19 -16.47
CA ARG A 99 10.22 4.75 -16.26
C ARG A 99 9.36 4.56 -17.51
N VAL A 100 8.32 3.75 -17.40
CA VAL A 100 7.27 3.62 -18.42
C VAL A 100 6.43 4.90 -18.44
N ILE A 101 6.17 5.44 -19.64
CA ILE A 101 5.35 6.66 -19.83
C ILE A 101 4.10 6.40 -20.68
N LYS A 102 4.09 5.32 -21.47
CA LYS A 102 2.94 4.99 -22.33
C LYS A 102 2.90 3.50 -22.60
N ILE A 103 1.68 2.94 -22.57
CA ILE A 103 1.39 1.57 -23.00
C ILE A 103 0.36 1.69 -24.13
N ASN A 104 0.70 1.17 -25.31
CA ASN A 104 -0.17 1.16 -26.46
C ASN A 104 -0.63 -0.27 -26.76
N SER A 105 -1.92 -0.52 -26.52
CA SER A 105 -2.59 -1.81 -26.77
C SER A 105 -3.76 -1.69 -27.76
N THR A 106 -3.91 -0.56 -28.47
CA THR A 106 -5.13 -0.23 -29.22
C THR A 106 -5.10 -0.67 -30.69
N GLY A 107 -4.22 -1.59 -31.09
CA GLY A 107 -4.08 -2.03 -32.49
C GLY A 107 -3.99 -3.55 -32.63
N GLU A 108 -4.09 -4.04 -33.87
CA GLU A 108 -3.78 -5.43 -34.21
C GLU A 108 -2.25 -5.62 -34.13
N GLY A 109 -1.78 -6.38 -33.15
CA GLY A 109 -0.35 -6.66 -32.95
C GLY A 109 0.08 -6.67 -31.49
N PRO A 110 1.40 -6.77 -31.22
CA PRO A 110 1.93 -6.78 -29.86
C PRO A 110 1.73 -5.43 -29.18
N VAL A 111 1.50 -5.47 -27.87
CA VAL A 111 1.46 -4.29 -27.01
C VAL A 111 2.82 -3.62 -27.01
N LYS A 112 2.84 -2.29 -27.17
CA LYS A 112 4.06 -1.47 -27.11
C LYS A 112 4.15 -0.72 -25.80
N VAL A 113 5.24 -0.92 -25.05
CA VAL A 113 5.55 -0.20 -23.82
C VAL A 113 6.67 0.80 -24.12
N ILE A 114 6.38 2.08 -23.98
CA ILE A 114 7.27 3.18 -24.30
C ILE A 114 7.74 3.81 -22.98
N THR A 115 9.04 4.07 -22.92
CA THR A 115 9.71 4.57 -21.71
C THR A 115 10.22 6.00 -21.90
N ALA A 116 10.50 6.68 -20.80
CA ALA A 116 10.88 8.10 -20.81
C ALA A 116 12.18 8.39 -21.57
N ASP A 117 13.07 7.41 -21.70
CA ASP A 117 14.31 7.53 -22.48
C ASP A 117 14.13 7.19 -23.97
N GLY A 118 12.89 6.99 -24.42
CA GLY A 118 12.54 6.65 -25.80
C GLY A 118 12.65 5.16 -26.14
N THR A 119 13.05 4.30 -25.20
CA THR A 119 13.09 2.84 -25.47
C THR A 119 11.67 2.28 -25.60
N GLU A 120 11.48 1.44 -26.62
CA GLU A 120 10.25 0.69 -26.85
C GLU A 120 10.44 -0.82 -26.56
N TYR A 121 9.49 -1.41 -25.85
CA TYR A 121 9.41 -2.86 -25.63
C TYR A 121 8.12 -3.39 -26.25
N THR A 122 8.18 -4.54 -26.91
CA THR A 122 7.02 -5.22 -27.50
C THR A 122 6.72 -6.52 -26.75
N ALA A 123 5.45 -6.78 -26.45
CA ALA A 123 5.01 -8.03 -25.82
C ALA A 123 3.60 -8.39 -26.28
N ASP A 124 3.26 -9.68 -26.25
CA ASP A 124 1.89 -10.13 -26.57
C ASP A 124 0.89 -9.69 -25.49
N HIS A 125 1.32 -9.69 -24.23
CA HIS A 125 0.52 -9.29 -23.08
C HIS A 125 1.34 -8.45 -22.10
N VAL A 126 0.67 -7.54 -21.40
CA VAL A 126 1.26 -6.70 -20.35
C VAL A 126 0.43 -6.81 -19.09
N ILE A 127 1.09 -7.12 -17.97
CA ILE A 127 0.50 -7.01 -16.64
C ILE A 127 0.95 -5.67 -16.07
N PHE A 128 -0.01 -4.79 -15.77
CA PHE A 128 0.26 -3.49 -15.19
C PHE A 128 0.03 -3.52 -13.67
N THR A 129 1.10 -3.29 -12.90
CA THR A 129 1.08 -3.28 -11.43
C THR A 129 1.43 -1.91 -10.84
N GLY A 130 1.17 -0.82 -11.58
CA GLY A 130 1.31 0.53 -11.05
C GLY A 130 0.35 0.77 -9.88
N SER A 131 0.75 1.62 -8.93
CA SER A 131 -0.10 1.95 -7.78
C SER A 131 -1.36 2.69 -8.23
N LEU A 132 -2.41 2.62 -7.42
CA LEU A 132 -3.65 3.37 -7.67
C LEU A 132 -3.40 4.88 -7.78
N GLY A 133 -2.45 5.41 -7.02
CA GLY A 133 -2.05 6.83 -7.10
C GLY A 133 -1.46 7.19 -8.47
N VAL A 134 -0.66 6.31 -9.08
CA VAL A 134 -0.15 6.52 -10.45
C VAL A 134 -1.29 6.53 -11.47
N LEU A 135 -2.26 5.61 -11.33
CA LEU A 135 -3.42 5.54 -12.23
C LEU A 135 -4.35 6.76 -12.12
N LYS A 136 -4.34 7.45 -10.98
CA LYS A 136 -5.17 8.62 -10.69
C LYS A 136 -4.44 9.95 -10.82
N ALA A 137 -3.17 9.97 -11.23
CA ALA A 137 -2.37 11.18 -11.21
C ALA A 137 -2.89 12.28 -12.15
N ASP A 138 -3.50 11.88 -13.28
CA ASP A 138 -4.03 12.78 -14.31
C ASP A 138 -5.57 12.86 -14.28
N HIS A 139 -6.18 12.56 -13.13
CA HIS A 139 -7.61 12.29 -13.01
C HIS A 139 -8.43 13.36 -12.29
#